data_AF-X0VGH3-F1
#
_entry.id   AF-X0VGH3-F1
#
_cell.length_a   1.000
_cell.length_b   1.000
_cell.length_c   1.000
_cell.angle_alpha   90.00
_cell.angle_beta   90.00
_cell.angle_gamma   90.00
#
_symmetry.space_group_name_H-M   'P 1'
#
loop_
_entity.id
_entity.type
_entity.pdbx_description
1 polymer ?
#
loop_
_entity_poly.entity_id
_entity_poly.type
_entity_poly.pdbx_seq_one_letter_code
_entity_poly.pdbx_strand_id
1 'polypeptide(L)'
;SGWCGSGRGGSGWGDGAMTNRAQQKDTDADRELYHCLNSSPPRSFLMIAGAGSGKTTSLIKGLTETLNKHGERLKLRRQKVACITYMEIAAGEIWADVGNNPLVHVSTIHSFLWSLVRSFQSDIQGWVANRIDEKLVELRETAANFGPRVQQRTRDKNQSDIARYELQRTRIGRVRSFTYGTGSDYVNGILGHDDIIKMAPQFIVERPLMRSLLSQQYPFLFVDESQDAMENVVVALKAVNEELGDRFCLGFFGDPMQRIYLT
;
A
#
# COMPACT_ATOMS: atom_id res chain seq x y z
N SER A 1 -13.96 -40.73 -30.32
CA SER A 1 -12.58 -40.98 -30.81
C SER A 1 -12.07 -39.69 -31.44
N GLY A 2 -10.86 -39.25 -31.09
CA GLY A 2 -10.17 -38.17 -31.81
C GLY A 2 -9.73 -36.98 -30.97
N TRP A 3 -8.72 -37.18 -30.14
CA TRP A 3 -7.87 -36.11 -29.60
C TRP A 3 -7.02 -35.48 -30.71
N CYS A 4 -6.77 -34.17 -30.64
CA CYS A 4 -5.65 -33.45 -31.26
C CYS A 4 -5.63 -32.02 -30.68
N GLY A 5 -4.59 -31.42 -30.13
CA GLY A 5 -3.21 -31.81 -29.82
C GLY A 5 -2.62 -30.61 -29.05
N SER A 6 -1.97 -30.88 -27.92
CA SER A 6 -1.37 -29.88 -27.05
C SER A 6 -0.08 -29.32 -27.68
N GLY A 7 -0.13 -28.08 -28.17
CA GLY A 7 1.06 -27.30 -28.51
C GLY A 7 1.52 -26.47 -27.32
N ARG A 8 2.50 -26.97 -26.57
CA ARG A 8 3.31 -26.13 -25.65
C ARG A 8 4.24 -25.27 -26.50
N GLY A 9 3.85 -24.03 -26.73
CA GLY A 9 4.75 -22.97 -27.19
C GLY A 9 5.34 -22.27 -25.97
N GLY A 10 6.45 -22.81 -25.44
CA GLY A 10 7.25 -22.10 -24.45
C GLY A 10 8.02 -20.98 -25.13
N SER A 11 7.64 -19.73 -24.85
CA SER A 11 8.50 -18.58 -25.08
C SER A 11 9.15 -18.20 -23.75
N GLY A 12 10.44 -18.50 -23.65
CA GLY A 12 11.27 -18.27 -22.47
C GLY A 12 11.21 -16.82 -22.00
N TRP A 13 10.78 -16.66 -20.76
CA TRP A 13 11.03 -15.46 -19.99
C TRP A 13 12.48 -15.52 -19.50
N GLY A 14 13.15 -14.38 -19.40
CA GLY A 14 14.46 -14.33 -18.75
C GLY A 14 14.33 -14.83 -17.32
N ASP A 15 14.82 -16.04 -17.07
CA ASP A 15 14.63 -16.82 -15.85
C ASP A 15 15.34 -16.16 -14.66
N GLY A 16 14.67 -15.23 -14.00
CA GLY A 16 14.69 -15.21 -12.54
C GLY A 16 13.78 -16.34 -12.07
N ALA A 17 14.34 -17.54 -11.85
CA ALA A 17 13.56 -18.68 -11.41
C ALA A 17 12.81 -18.33 -10.11
N MET A 18 11.47 -18.37 -10.14
CA MET A 18 10.67 -18.21 -8.93
C MET A 18 10.98 -19.32 -7.93
N THR A 19 10.95 -19.00 -6.65
CA THR A 19 11.51 -19.88 -5.61
C THR A 19 10.68 -21.14 -5.37
N ASN A 20 11.28 -22.10 -4.67
CA ASN A 20 10.66 -23.39 -4.30
C ASN A 20 9.35 -23.21 -3.49
N ARG A 21 9.11 -22.04 -2.88
CA ARG A 21 7.84 -21.72 -2.18
C ARG A 21 6.63 -21.84 -3.13
N ALA A 22 6.76 -21.41 -4.38
CA ALA A 22 5.70 -21.53 -5.38
C ALA A 22 5.37 -23.00 -5.75
N GLN A 23 6.29 -23.94 -5.48
CA GLN A 23 6.16 -25.36 -5.82
C GLN A 23 5.68 -26.23 -4.64
N GLN A 24 5.48 -25.65 -3.45
CA GLN A 24 4.98 -26.38 -2.30
C GLN A 24 3.53 -26.85 -2.52
N LYS A 25 3.16 -28.00 -1.93
CA LYS A 25 1.80 -28.56 -2.04
C LYS A 25 0.73 -27.55 -1.61
N ASP A 26 -0.37 -27.51 -2.33
CA ASP A 26 -1.46 -26.57 -2.07
C ASP A 26 -2.29 -26.95 -0.84
N THR A 27 -2.49 -25.95 0.03
CA THR A 27 -3.48 -25.95 1.11
C THR A 27 -4.88 -25.68 0.56
N ASP A 28 -5.93 -25.88 1.36
CA ASP A 28 -7.29 -25.54 0.93
C ASP A 28 -7.46 -24.02 0.73
N ALA A 29 -6.75 -23.20 1.51
CA ALA A 29 -6.70 -21.75 1.32
C ALA A 29 -6.03 -21.36 -0.01
N ASP A 30 -4.99 -22.08 -0.44
CA ASP A 30 -4.36 -21.87 -1.76
C ASP A 30 -5.36 -22.17 -2.89
N ARG A 31 -6.20 -23.20 -2.74
CA ARG A 31 -7.22 -23.53 -3.75
C ARG A 31 -8.32 -22.48 -3.85
N GLU A 32 -8.75 -21.94 -2.71
CA GLU A 32 -9.71 -20.83 -2.69
C GLU A 32 -9.13 -19.57 -3.32
N LEU A 33 -7.87 -19.23 -2.97
CA LEU A 33 -7.10 -18.17 -3.60
C LEU A 33 -7.08 -18.33 -5.13
N TYR A 34 -6.71 -19.52 -5.63
CA TYR A 34 -6.69 -19.77 -7.06
C TYR A 34 -8.07 -19.61 -7.69
N HIS A 35 -9.14 -20.08 -7.05
CA HIS A 35 -10.49 -19.90 -7.56
C HIS A 35 -10.87 -18.42 -7.68
N CYS A 36 -10.53 -17.61 -6.68
CA CYS A 36 -10.76 -16.16 -6.70
C CYS A 36 -9.98 -15.46 -7.82
N LEU A 37 -8.67 -15.73 -7.94
CA LEU A 37 -7.83 -15.16 -9.00
C LEU A 37 -8.25 -15.62 -10.40
N ASN A 38 -8.73 -16.87 -10.53
CA ASN A 38 -9.08 -17.46 -11.80
C ASN A 38 -10.50 -17.15 -12.27
N SER A 39 -11.37 -16.62 -11.43
CA SER A 39 -12.71 -16.22 -11.82
C SER A 39 -12.70 -15.14 -12.91
N SER A 40 -13.78 -15.03 -13.67
CA SER A 40 -13.94 -14.00 -14.71
C SER A 40 -15.21 -13.21 -14.43
N PRO A 41 -15.10 -11.98 -13.90
CA PRO A 41 -13.86 -11.25 -13.54
C PRO A 41 -13.17 -11.83 -12.28
N PRO A 42 -11.87 -11.55 -12.05
CA PRO A 42 -11.20 -11.94 -10.80
C PRO A 42 -11.90 -11.33 -9.59
N ARG A 43 -11.98 -12.10 -8.49
CA ARG A 43 -12.66 -11.66 -7.27
C ARG A 43 -11.65 -11.31 -6.18
N SER A 44 -11.83 -10.15 -5.58
CA SER A 44 -11.13 -9.75 -4.36
C SER A 44 -11.42 -10.72 -3.22
N PHE A 45 -10.42 -10.93 -2.35
CA PHE A 45 -10.46 -11.98 -1.33
C PHE A 45 -9.75 -11.55 -0.06
N LEU A 46 -10.12 -12.22 1.03
CA LEU A 46 -9.40 -12.17 2.28
C LEU A 46 -8.92 -13.58 2.62
N MET A 47 -7.60 -13.78 2.61
CA MET A 47 -6.96 -15.02 3.02
C MET A 47 -6.62 -14.96 4.50
N ILE A 48 -7.34 -15.78 5.25
CA ILE A 48 -7.19 -15.91 6.70
C ILE A 48 -6.32 -17.13 6.99
N ALA A 49 -5.12 -16.93 7.54
CA ALA A 49 -4.26 -18.05 7.92
C ALA A 49 -3.42 -17.72 9.17
N GLY A 50 -3.36 -18.67 10.12
CA GLY A 50 -2.70 -18.47 11.41
C GLY A 50 -1.19 -18.24 11.33
N ALA A 51 -0.56 -17.89 12.45
CA ALA A 51 0.90 -17.82 12.54
C ALA A 51 1.57 -19.15 12.10
N GLY A 52 2.63 -19.06 11.30
CA GLY A 52 3.38 -20.23 10.80
C GLY A 52 2.64 -21.08 9.75
N SER A 53 1.45 -20.68 9.28
CA SER A 53 0.64 -21.44 8.32
C SER A 53 1.12 -21.37 6.87
N GLY A 54 2.19 -20.61 6.59
CA GLY A 54 2.69 -20.39 5.23
C GLY A 54 2.02 -19.23 4.47
N LYS A 55 1.51 -18.19 5.15
CA LYS A 55 0.90 -16.99 4.52
C LYS A 55 1.74 -16.43 3.37
N THR A 56 3.02 -16.16 3.63
CA THR A 56 3.95 -15.66 2.62
C THR A 56 4.08 -16.63 1.45
N THR A 57 4.13 -17.94 1.70
CA THR A 57 4.11 -18.97 0.63
C THR A 57 2.86 -18.83 -0.24
N SER A 58 1.68 -18.72 0.36
CA SER A 58 0.41 -18.54 -0.37
C SER A 58 0.36 -17.22 -1.14
N LEU A 59 0.91 -16.14 -0.59
CA LEU A 59 1.05 -14.86 -1.28
C LEU A 59 1.96 -15.01 -2.53
N ILE A 60 3.11 -15.67 -2.42
CA ILE A 60 3.99 -15.95 -3.56
C ILE A 60 3.29 -16.83 -4.61
N LYS A 61 2.51 -17.83 -4.19
CA LYS A 61 1.68 -18.64 -5.09
C LYS A 61 0.62 -17.80 -5.80
N GLY A 62 -0.06 -16.90 -5.10
CA GLY A 62 -1.03 -15.97 -5.68
C GLY A 62 -0.42 -15.03 -6.70
N LEU A 63 0.76 -14.48 -6.41
CA LEU A 63 1.53 -13.67 -7.36
C LEU A 63 1.90 -14.49 -8.60
N THR A 64 2.44 -15.69 -8.40
CA THR A 64 2.79 -16.64 -9.47
C THR A 64 1.61 -16.93 -10.38
N GLU A 65 0.46 -17.30 -9.80
CA GLU A 65 -0.75 -17.62 -10.55
C GLU A 65 -1.28 -16.42 -11.34
N THR A 66 -1.27 -15.23 -10.72
CA THR A 66 -1.67 -13.99 -11.37
C THR A 66 -0.79 -13.68 -12.59
N LEU A 67 0.54 -13.87 -12.46
CA LEU A 67 1.48 -13.68 -13.57
C LEU A 67 1.28 -14.72 -14.67
N ASN A 68 1.09 -15.99 -14.32
CA ASN A 68 0.86 -17.06 -15.29
C ASN A 68 -0.41 -16.81 -16.12
N LYS A 69 -1.49 -16.36 -15.48
CA LYS A 69 -2.77 -16.15 -16.15
C LYS A 69 -2.91 -14.80 -16.84
N HIS A 70 -2.39 -13.74 -16.23
CA HIS A 70 -2.64 -12.36 -16.67
C HIS A 70 -1.38 -11.62 -17.15
N GLY A 71 -0.19 -12.22 -17.05
CA GLY A 71 1.10 -11.57 -17.33
C GLY A 71 1.20 -10.91 -18.70
N GLU A 72 0.76 -11.59 -19.77
CA GLU A 72 0.76 -11.00 -21.12
C GLU A 72 -0.15 -9.77 -21.22
N ARG A 73 -1.35 -9.83 -20.63
CA ARG A 73 -2.28 -8.69 -20.60
C ARG A 73 -1.68 -7.52 -19.82
N LEU A 74 -1.06 -7.80 -18.67
CA LEU A 74 -0.42 -6.79 -17.83
C LEU A 74 0.72 -6.10 -18.59
N LYS A 75 1.59 -6.89 -19.23
CA LYS A 75 2.71 -6.41 -20.04
C LYS A 75 2.25 -5.51 -21.18
N LEU A 76 1.27 -5.95 -21.97
CA LEU A 76 0.72 -5.17 -23.10
C LEU A 76 0.13 -3.83 -22.64
N ARG A 77 -0.50 -3.81 -21.47
CA ARG A 77 -1.12 -2.60 -20.89
C ARG A 77 -0.18 -1.81 -19.98
N ARG A 78 1.10 -2.21 -19.87
CA ARG A 78 2.11 -1.61 -18.97
C ARG A 78 1.64 -1.54 -17.50
N GLN A 79 0.87 -2.54 -17.08
CA GLN A 79 0.36 -2.70 -15.73
C GLN A 79 1.27 -3.63 -14.92
N LYS A 80 1.14 -3.57 -13.59
CA LYS A 80 1.87 -4.44 -12.67
C LYS A 80 0.92 -5.07 -11.65
N VAL A 81 1.37 -6.14 -11.01
CA VAL A 81 0.79 -6.63 -9.76
C VAL A 81 1.53 -5.94 -8.62
N ALA A 82 0.80 -5.27 -7.71
CA ALA A 82 1.40 -4.70 -6.52
C ALA A 82 1.32 -5.69 -5.35
N CYS A 83 2.39 -5.80 -4.59
CA CYS A 83 2.45 -6.51 -3.32
C CYS A 83 3.04 -5.57 -2.27
N ILE A 84 2.27 -5.29 -1.22
CA ILE A 84 2.68 -4.38 -0.16
C ILE A 84 2.80 -5.09 1.18
N THR A 85 3.76 -4.67 1.99
CA THR A 85 4.00 -5.18 3.34
C THR A 85 4.42 -4.02 4.27
N TYR A 86 4.65 -4.28 5.54
CA TYR A 86 5.09 -3.29 6.52
C TYR A 86 6.60 -3.16 6.66
N MET A 87 7.32 -4.26 6.43
CA MET A 87 8.75 -4.34 6.71
C MET A 87 9.56 -4.38 5.43
N GLU A 88 10.63 -3.60 5.36
CA GLU A 88 11.56 -3.60 4.22
C GLU A 88 12.21 -4.98 4.01
N ILE A 89 12.47 -5.73 5.09
CA ILE A 89 13.01 -7.10 5.00
C ILE A 89 12.01 -8.02 4.29
N ALA A 90 10.73 -8.00 4.69
CA ALA A 90 9.69 -8.80 4.04
C ALA A 90 9.52 -8.41 2.57
N ALA A 91 9.58 -7.11 2.25
CA ALA A 91 9.52 -6.64 0.87
C ALA A 91 10.70 -7.19 0.05
N GLY A 92 11.91 -7.18 0.61
CA GLY A 92 13.11 -7.75 -0.02
C GLY A 92 13.01 -9.26 -0.25
N GLU A 93 12.51 -10.02 0.75
CA GLU A 93 12.30 -11.46 0.64
C GLU A 93 11.27 -11.81 -0.45
N ILE A 94 10.11 -11.14 -0.44
CA ILE A 94 9.06 -11.34 -1.44
C ILE A 94 9.57 -10.98 -2.85
N TRP A 95 10.32 -9.89 -2.98
CA TRP A 95 10.91 -9.46 -4.26
C TRP A 95 11.89 -10.50 -4.83
N ALA A 96 12.73 -11.07 -3.97
CA ALA A 96 13.62 -12.16 -4.34
C ALA A 96 12.82 -13.43 -4.72
N ASP A 97 11.77 -13.76 -3.97
CA ASP A 97 10.94 -14.95 -4.21
C ASP A 97 10.23 -14.95 -5.56
N VAL A 98 9.79 -13.77 -6.03
CA VAL A 98 9.19 -13.60 -7.36
C VAL A 98 10.22 -13.46 -8.48
N GLY A 99 11.49 -13.74 -8.21
CA GLY A 99 12.55 -13.74 -9.23
C GLY A 99 12.87 -12.35 -9.80
N ASN A 100 12.62 -11.27 -9.04
CA ASN A 100 12.77 -9.88 -9.50
C ASN A 100 11.92 -9.57 -10.75
N ASN A 101 10.76 -10.19 -10.90
CA ASN A 101 9.93 -10.06 -12.09
C ASN A 101 9.44 -8.60 -12.29
N PRO A 102 9.69 -7.95 -13.44
CA PRO A 102 9.35 -6.54 -13.68
C PRO A 102 7.84 -6.25 -13.71
N LEU A 103 7.00 -7.28 -13.85
CA LEU A 103 5.55 -7.18 -13.76
C LEU A 103 5.05 -7.13 -12.31
N VAL A 104 5.92 -7.35 -11.33
CA VAL A 104 5.59 -7.22 -9.91
C VAL A 104 6.20 -5.93 -9.37
N HIS A 105 5.46 -5.25 -8.51
CA HIS A 105 5.95 -4.16 -7.68
C HIS A 105 5.84 -4.58 -6.23
N VAL A 106 6.97 -4.75 -5.56
CA VAL A 106 7.03 -5.11 -4.14
C VAL A 106 7.62 -3.93 -3.37
N SER A 107 6.95 -3.50 -2.31
CA SER A 107 7.44 -2.40 -1.46
C SER A 107 6.79 -2.38 -0.09
N THR A 108 7.31 -1.56 0.81
CA THR A 108 6.56 -1.19 2.02
C THR A 108 5.31 -0.36 1.69
N ILE A 109 4.34 -0.36 2.58
CA ILE A 109 3.08 0.38 2.46
C ILE A 109 3.32 1.89 2.23
N HIS A 110 4.28 2.49 2.93
CA HIS A 110 4.65 3.90 2.77
C HIS A 110 5.21 4.18 1.38
N SER A 111 6.15 3.35 0.93
CA SER A 111 6.77 3.49 -0.39
C SER A 111 5.75 3.33 -1.51
N PHE A 112 4.82 2.38 -1.38
CA PHE A 112 3.71 2.20 -2.31
C PHE A 112 2.81 3.43 -2.35
N LEU A 113 2.30 3.86 -1.20
CA LEU A 113 1.40 5.01 -1.09
C LEU A 113 2.05 6.29 -1.63
N TRP A 114 3.33 6.52 -1.32
CA TRP A 114 4.08 7.64 -1.89
C TRP A 114 4.17 7.54 -3.41
N SER A 115 4.41 6.35 -3.96
CA SER A 115 4.49 6.16 -5.42
C SER A 115 3.21 6.58 -6.15
N LEU A 116 2.05 6.44 -5.49
CA LEU A 116 0.74 6.84 -6.03
C LEU A 116 0.55 8.37 -6.02
N VAL A 117 1.02 9.05 -4.97
CA VAL A 117 0.71 10.48 -4.75
C VAL A 117 1.82 11.44 -5.15
N ARG A 118 3.05 10.97 -5.36
CA ARG A 118 4.23 11.83 -5.57
C ARG A 118 4.14 12.80 -6.76
N SER A 119 3.27 12.58 -7.73
CA SER A 119 3.07 13.50 -8.86
C SER A 119 2.17 14.70 -8.52
N PHE A 120 1.41 14.63 -7.42
CA PHE A 120 0.38 15.61 -7.06
C PHE A 120 0.94 16.71 -6.16
N GLN A 121 2.03 17.35 -6.58
CA GLN A 121 2.82 18.27 -5.76
C GLN A 121 2.03 19.47 -5.22
N SER A 122 1.11 20.03 -6.02
CA SER A 122 0.25 21.13 -5.57
C SER A 122 -0.76 20.67 -4.51
N ASP A 123 -1.29 19.47 -4.64
CA ASP A 123 -2.23 18.90 -3.67
C ASP A 123 -1.53 18.55 -2.38
N ILE A 124 -0.32 17.98 -2.47
CA ILE A 124 0.55 17.73 -1.33
C ILE A 124 0.82 19.04 -0.58
N GLN A 125 1.17 20.13 -1.29
CA GLN A 125 1.40 21.43 -0.66
C GLN A 125 0.17 21.91 0.12
N GLY A 126 -1.02 21.80 -0.47
CA GLY A 126 -2.29 22.15 0.18
C GLY A 126 -2.55 21.29 1.41
N TRP A 127 -2.33 19.98 1.30
CA TRP A 127 -2.48 19.05 2.42
C TRP A 127 -1.52 19.37 3.57
N VAL A 128 -0.24 19.66 3.28
CA VAL A 128 0.74 20.03 4.31
C VAL A 128 0.37 21.36 4.99
N ALA A 129 -0.13 22.34 4.24
CA ALA A 129 -0.59 23.59 4.83
C ALA A 129 -1.74 23.34 5.83
N ASN A 130 -2.72 22.52 5.46
CA ASN A 130 -3.81 22.12 6.34
C ASN A 130 -3.29 21.33 7.54
N ARG A 131 -2.33 20.42 7.34
CA ARG A 131 -1.74 19.62 8.41
C ARG A 131 -0.99 20.48 9.44
N ILE A 132 -0.30 21.53 8.99
CA ILE A 132 0.33 22.52 9.87
C ILE A 132 -0.74 23.27 10.67
N ASP A 133 -1.84 23.69 10.02
CA ASP A 133 -2.93 24.39 10.67
C ASP A 133 -3.61 23.51 11.75
N GLU A 134 -3.87 22.23 11.47
CA GLU A 134 -4.36 21.24 12.45
C GLU A 134 -3.41 21.12 13.65
N LYS A 135 -2.09 21.00 13.40
CA LYS A 135 -1.09 20.90 14.47
C LYS A 135 -1.05 22.14 15.35
N LEU A 136 -1.22 23.32 14.77
CA LEU A 136 -1.29 24.57 15.52
C LEU A 136 -2.54 24.63 16.42
N VAL A 137 -3.68 24.17 15.92
CA VAL A 137 -4.91 24.06 16.72
C VAL A 137 -4.70 23.11 17.89
N GLU A 138 -4.26 21.86 17.63
CA GLU A 138 -3.99 20.85 18.68
C GLU A 138 -3.04 21.38 19.77
N LEU A 139 -1.95 22.04 19.37
CA LEU A 139 -0.95 22.56 20.31
C LEU A 139 -1.49 23.72 21.15
N ARG A 140 -2.25 24.65 20.55
CA ARG A 140 -2.85 25.78 21.26
C ARG A 140 -3.94 25.35 22.23
N GLU A 141 -4.78 24.40 21.84
CA GLU A 141 -5.78 23.79 22.73
C GLU A 141 -5.10 23.08 23.90
N THR A 142 -4.02 22.33 23.63
CA THR A 142 -3.21 21.69 24.68
C THR A 142 -2.65 22.74 25.65
N ALA A 143 -2.12 23.86 25.13
CA ALA A 143 -1.57 24.93 25.94
C ALA A 143 -2.63 25.62 26.83
N ALA A 144 -3.82 25.87 26.29
CA ALA A 144 -4.94 26.46 27.02
C ALA A 144 -5.41 25.57 28.19
N ASN A 145 -5.27 24.24 28.03
CA ASN A 145 -5.69 23.25 29.03
C ASN A 145 -4.59 22.87 30.04
N PHE A 146 -3.43 23.54 30.05
CA PHE A 146 -2.36 23.21 30.98
C PHE A 146 -2.69 23.58 32.43
N GLY A 147 -3.00 22.56 33.24
CA GLY A 147 -3.17 22.70 34.68
C GLY A 147 -1.89 23.07 35.44
N PRO A 148 -2.01 23.46 36.72
CA PRO A 148 -0.89 23.97 37.53
C PRO A 148 0.23 22.93 37.78
N ARG A 149 -0.05 21.63 37.62
CA ARG A 149 0.93 20.54 37.81
C ARG A 149 1.76 20.22 36.57
N VAL A 150 1.47 20.83 35.41
CA VAL A 150 2.23 20.60 34.18
C VAL A 150 3.63 21.21 34.33
N GLN A 151 4.65 20.38 34.15
CA GLN A 151 6.06 20.77 34.25
C GLN A 151 6.40 21.90 33.27
N GLN A 152 7.24 22.84 33.70
CA GLN A 152 7.67 23.98 32.87
C GLN A 152 8.28 23.52 31.54
N ARG A 153 9.10 22.47 31.54
CA ARG A 153 9.70 21.89 30.32
C ARG A 153 8.67 21.48 29.27
N THR A 154 7.51 20.97 29.68
CA THR A 154 6.42 20.60 28.76
C THR A 154 5.77 21.85 28.14
N ARG A 155 5.61 22.90 28.94
CA ARG A 155 5.10 24.20 28.48
C ARG A 155 6.05 24.82 27.46
N ASP A 156 7.34 24.83 27.77
CA ASP A 156 8.40 25.39 26.89
C ASP A 156 8.49 24.62 25.57
N LYS A 157 8.40 23.28 25.61
CA LYS A 157 8.38 22.43 24.42
C LYS A 157 7.17 22.74 23.54
N ASN A 158 5.97 22.81 24.11
CA ASN A 158 4.75 23.12 23.37
C ASN A 158 4.84 24.52 22.71
N GLN A 159 5.31 25.53 23.44
CA GLN A 159 5.51 26.88 22.90
C GLN A 159 6.53 26.89 21.76
N SER A 160 7.62 26.12 21.89
CA SER A 160 8.63 25.97 20.83
C SER A 160 8.05 25.27 19.59
N ASP A 161 7.21 24.26 19.79
CA ASP A 161 6.52 23.55 18.70
C ASP A 161 5.54 24.48 17.96
N ILE A 162 4.77 25.30 18.69
CA ILE A 162 3.89 26.32 18.09
C ILE A 162 4.69 27.28 17.22
N ALA A 163 5.74 27.90 17.77
CA ALA A 163 6.58 28.86 17.05
C ALA A 163 7.20 28.23 15.79
N ARG A 164 7.63 26.96 15.88
CA ARG A 164 8.14 26.20 14.73
C ARG A 164 7.08 26.05 13.64
N TYR A 165 5.88 25.58 13.98
CA TYR A 165 4.81 25.38 12.98
C TYR A 165 4.31 26.69 12.38
N GLU A 166 4.23 27.78 13.16
CA GLU A 166 3.91 29.12 12.63
C GLU A 166 4.93 29.56 11.57
N LEU A 167 6.22 29.39 11.85
CA LEU A 167 7.27 29.68 10.88
C LEU A 167 7.12 28.81 9.62
N GLN A 168 6.90 27.50 9.77
CA GLN A 168 6.70 26.61 8.63
C GLN A 168 5.49 27.04 7.79
N ARG A 169 4.39 27.46 8.43
CA ARG A 169 3.17 27.91 7.76
C ARG A 169 3.39 29.12 6.85
N THR A 170 4.27 30.05 7.25
CA THR A 170 4.63 31.21 6.40
C THR A 170 5.46 30.83 5.18
N ARG A 171 6.15 29.69 5.23
CA ARG A 171 7.11 29.25 4.20
C ARG A 171 6.52 28.21 3.26
N ILE A 172 5.58 27.38 3.72
CA ILE A 172 5.10 26.20 2.98
C ILE A 172 4.54 26.55 1.59
N GLY A 173 3.91 27.72 1.45
CA GLY A 173 3.39 28.21 0.16
C GLY A 173 4.47 28.41 -0.93
N ARG A 174 5.75 28.43 -0.56
CA ARG A 174 6.89 28.54 -1.50
C ARG A 174 7.51 27.19 -1.87
N VAL A 175 7.20 26.12 -1.15
CA VAL A 175 7.75 24.78 -1.39
C VAL A 175 7.05 24.15 -2.60
N ARG A 176 7.81 23.87 -3.67
CA ARG A 176 7.25 23.38 -4.95
C ARG A 176 7.41 21.88 -5.15
N SER A 177 8.27 21.24 -4.37
CA SER A 177 8.58 19.83 -4.50
C SER A 177 8.62 19.20 -3.12
N PHE A 178 7.99 18.04 -3.03
CA PHE A 178 7.92 17.19 -1.86
C PHE A 178 8.49 15.82 -2.17
N THR A 179 9.21 15.27 -1.20
CA THR A 179 9.78 13.93 -1.22
C THR A 179 9.40 13.19 0.06
N TYR A 180 9.42 11.86 -0.01
CA TYR A 180 9.22 11.00 1.15
C TYR A 180 10.57 10.70 1.82
N GLY A 181 10.60 10.82 3.14
CA GLY A 181 11.73 10.47 3.99
C GLY A 181 11.26 9.87 5.33
N THR A 182 12.20 9.58 6.22
CA THR A 182 11.91 8.94 7.51
C THR A 182 11.27 9.89 8.54
N GLY A 183 11.43 11.20 8.36
CA GLY A 183 10.84 12.21 9.23
C GLY A 183 10.42 13.45 8.44
N SER A 184 9.43 14.16 8.98
CA SER A 184 8.85 15.34 8.34
C SER A 184 9.76 16.55 8.49
N ASP A 185 10.05 17.21 7.36
CA ASP A 185 10.68 18.52 7.29
C ASP A 185 10.02 19.33 6.18
N TYR A 186 8.87 19.91 6.50
CA TYR A 186 7.99 20.55 5.52
C TYR A 186 8.62 21.73 4.80
N VAL A 187 9.52 22.49 5.44
CA VAL A 187 10.17 23.66 4.80
C VAL A 187 11.16 23.25 3.72
N ASN A 188 11.74 22.05 3.84
CA ASN A 188 12.60 21.44 2.84
C ASN A 188 11.84 20.46 1.94
N GLY A 189 10.51 20.37 2.08
CA GLY A 189 9.66 19.49 1.28
C GLY A 189 9.74 18.01 1.65
N ILE A 190 10.17 17.64 2.86
CA ILE A 190 10.25 16.23 3.25
C ILE A 190 8.98 15.86 4.04
N LEU A 191 8.30 14.80 3.59
CA LEU A 191 7.19 14.16 4.28
C LEU A 191 7.68 12.90 5.00
N GLY A 192 7.25 12.73 6.25
CA GLY A 192 7.55 11.55 7.05
C GLY A 192 6.53 10.42 6.83
N HIS A 193 6.78 9.27 7.46
CA HIS A 193 5.89 8.12 7.46
C HIS A 193 4.43 8.46 7.81
N ASP A 194 4.25 9.18 8.93
CA ASP A 194 2.92 9.61 9.41
C ASP A 194 2.17 10.48 8.41
N ASP A 195 2.89 11.28 7.63
CA ASP A 195 2.28 12.14 6.62
C ASP A 195 1.75 11.31 5.45
N ILE A 196 2.57 10.37 4.96
CA ILE A 196 2.20 9.50 3.84
C ILE A 196 0.97 8.66 4.17
N ILE A 197 0.95 8.06 5.38
CA ILE A 197 -0.15 7.20 5.80
C ILE A 197 -1.44 7.98 6.03
N LYS A 198 -1.39 9.27 6.34
CA LYS A 198 -2.62 10.09 6.46
C LYS A 198 -3.06 10.64 5.11
N MET A 199 -2.14 11.24 4.38
CA MET A 199 -2.41 11.97 3.14
C MET A 199 -2.84 11.05 2.00
N ALA A 200 -2.10 9.96 1.76
CA ALA A 200 -2.35 9.15 0.56
C ALA A 200 -3.71 8.43 0.60
N PRO A 201 -4.10 7.77 1.71
CA PRO A 201 -5.45 7.23 1.85
C PRO A 201 -6.54 8.29 1.71
N GLN A 202 -6.35 9.49 2.30
CA GLN A 202 -7.28 10.60 2.16
C GLN A 202 -7.47 10.97 0.68
N PHE A 203 -6.39 11.12 -0.09
CA PHE A 203 -6.47 11.41 -1.52
C PHE A 203 -7.17 10.29 -2.30
N ILE A 204 -6.93 9.03 -1.95
CA ILE A 204 -7.59 7.89 -2.58
C ILE A 204 -9.09 7.89 -2.28
N VAL A 205 -9.52 8.22 -1.07
CA VAL A 205 -10.94 8.26 -0.67
C VAL A 205 -11.67 9.47 -1.24
N GLU A 206 -11.04 10.64 -1.29
CA GLU A 206 -11.70 11.87 -1.74
C GLU A 206 -11.75 12.01 -3.27
N ARG A 207 -10.87 11.32 -4.01
CA ARG A 207 -10.64 11.59 -5.43
C ARG A 207 -10.84 10.36 -6.31
N PRO A 208 -11.95 10.28 -7.09
CA PRO A 208 -12.17 9.20 -8.06
C PRO A 208 -11.03 8.99 -9.05
N LEU A 209 -10.34 10.07 -9.45
CA LEU A 209 -9.18 10.02 -10.33
C LEU A 209 -8.04 9.17 -9.72
N MET A 210 -7.80 9.29 -8.41
CA MET A 210 -6.75 8.51 -7.73
C MET A 210 -7.07 7.02 -7.76
N ARG A 211 -8.33 6.65 -7.52
CA ARG A 211 -8.79 5.25 -7.57
C ARG A 211 -8.64 4.69 -8.98
N SER A 212 -9.04 5.48 -9.99
CA SER A 212 -8.88 5.13 -11.40
C SER A 212 -7.41 4.89 -11.76
N LEU A 213 -6.51 5.80 -11.39
CA LEU A 213 -5.06 5.67 -11.66
C LEU A 213 -4.46 4.45 -10.97
N LEU A 214 -4.85 4.17 -9.71
CA LEU A 214 -4.38 3.01 -8.97
C LEU A 214 -4.72 1.72 -9.73
N SER A 215 -5.98 1.50 -10.09
CA SER A 215 -6.38 0.27 -10.81
C SER A 215 -5.78 0.15 -12.22
N GLN A 216 -5.57 1.28 -12.89
CA GLN A 216 -4.97 1.30 -14.22
C GLN A 216 -3.50 0.90 -14.16
N GLN A 217 -2.78 1.26 -13.10
CA GLN A 217 -1.39 0.85 -12.90
C GLN A 217 -1.29 -0.54 -12.28
N TYR A 218 -2.17 -0.85 -11.32
CA TYR A 218 -2.16 -2.03 -10.48
C TYR A 218 -3.54 -2.69 -10.41
N PRO A 219 -3.97 -3.43 -11.46
CA PRO A 219 -5.25 -4.14 -11.44
C PRO A 219 -5.30 -5.30 -10.44
N PHE A 220 -4.16 -5.71 -9.89
CA PHE A 220 -4.05 -6.65 -8.78
C PHE A 220 -3.20 -6.00 -7.68
N LEU A 221 -3.73 -5.96 -6.46
CA LEU A 221 -3.02 -5.45 -5.28
C LEU A 221 -3.15 -6.46 -4.14
N PHE A 222 -2.02 -6.98 -3.67
CA PHE A 222 -1.95 -7.86 -2.52
C PHE A 222 -1.31 -7.15 -1.33
N VAL A 223 -1.89 -7.35 -0.16
CA VAL A 223 -1.47 -6.76 1.11
C VAL A 223 -1.08 -7.90 2.05
N ASP A 224 0.21 -8.02 2.32
CA ASP A 224 0.76 -8.93 3.31
C ASP A 224 0.65 -8.34 4.71
N GLU A 225 0.53 -9.21 5.72
CA GLU A 225 0.32 -8.85 7.13
C GLU A 225 -0.75 -7.77 7.33
N SER A 226 -1.91 -7.97 6.68
CA SER A 226 -3.02 -7.03 6.64
C SER A 226 -3.59 -6.63 8.00
N GLN A 227 -3.28 -7.36 9.07
CA GLN A 227 -3.61 -6.98 10.45
C GLN A 227 -2.81 -5.78 10.98
N ASP A 228 -1.60 -5.57 10.48
CA ASP A 228 -0.80 -4.38 10.78
C ASP A 228 -1.31 -3.18 9.95
N ALA A 229 -2.17 -3.48 8.96
CA ALA A 229 -3.21 -2.67 8.34
C ALA A 229 -3.65 -1.41 9.12
N MET A 230 -3.16 -0.20 8.82
CA MET A 230 -3.83 0.98 9.36
C MET A 230 -5.23 1.09 8.74
N GLU A 231 -6.24 1.30 9.58
CA GLU A 231 -7.67 1.28 9.19
C GLU A 231 -7.95 2.20 8.00
N ASN A 232 -7.39 3.40 8.00
CA ASN A 232 -7.56 4.37 6.93
C ASN A 232 -7.03 3.86 5.58
N VAL A 233 -5.93 3.09 5.55
CA VAL A 233 -5.41 2.48 4.32
C VAL A 233 -6.34 1.39 3.84
N VAL A 234 -6.81 0.52 4.74
CA VAL A 234 -7.76 -0.55 4.41
C VAL A 234 -9.03 0.03 3.80
N VAL A 235 -9.60 1.05 4.43
CA VAL A 235 -10.78 1.78 3.93
C VAL A 235 -10.52 2.36 2.54
N ALA A 236 -9.38 3.00 2.33
CA ALA A 236 -9.03 3.56 1.03
C ALA A 236 -8.90 2.50 -0.08
N LEU A 237 -8.29 1.35 0.21
CA LEU A 237 -8.18 0.25 -0.76
C LEU A 237 -9.53 -0.42 -1.03
N LYS A 238 -10.37 -0.60 0.00
CA LYS A 238 -11.75 -1.08 -0.17
C LYS A 238 -12.58 -0.13 -1.05
N ALA A 239 -12.45 1.18 -0.88
CA ALA A 239 -13.13 2.16 -1.72
C ALA A 239 -12.74 2.06 -3.20
N VAL A 240 -11.49 1.71 -3.51
CA VAL A 240 -11.05 1.43 -4.89
C VAL A 240 -11.78 0.20 -5.45
N ASN A 241 -11.85 -0.87 -4.64
CA ASN A 241 -12.53 -2.10 -5.02
C ASN A 241 -14.04 -1.90 -5.23
N GLU A 242 -14.70 -1.15 -4.34
CA GLU A 242 -16.13 -0.84 -4.43
C GLU A 242 -16.47 -0.02 -5.69
N GLU A 243 -15.65 0.97 -6.04
CA GLU A 243 -15.91 1.81 -7.21
C GLU A 243 -15.62 1.10 -8.54
N LEU A 244 -14.59 0.25 -8.58
CA LEU A 244 -14.08 -0.29 -9.83
C LEU A 244 -14.48 -1.74 -10.10
N GLY A 245 -14.91 -2.46 -9.07
CA GLY A 245 -15.34 -3.85 -9.12
C GLY A 245 -14.39 -4.71 -9.95
N ASP A 246 -14.93 -5.30 -11.01
CA ASP A 246 -14.31 -6.23 -11.96
C ASP A 246 -12.95 -5.83 -12.55
N ARG A 247 -12.56 -4.55 -12.45
CA ARG A 247 -11.28 -4.03 -12.95
C ARG A 247 -10.15 -4.08 -11.93
N PHE A 248 -10.44 -4.40 -10.67
CA PHE A 248 -9.48 -4.36 -9.57
C PHE A 248 -9.67 -5.57 -8.65
N CYS A 249 -8.60 -6.32 -8.43
CA CYS A 249 -8.58 -7.46 -7.51
C CYS A 249 -7.69 -7.14 -6.32
N LEU A 250 -8.31 -6.99 -5.15
CA LEU A 250 -7.67 -6.74 -3.87
C LEU A 250 -7.58 -8.04 -3.06
N GLY A 251 -6.38 -8.42 -2.67
CA GLY A 251 -6.13 -9.59 -1.84
C GLY A 251 -5.50 -9.20 -0.51
N PHE A 252 -6.17 -9.48 0.61
CA PHE A 252 -5.57 -9.33 1.94
C PHE A 252 -5.08 -10.69 2.44
N PHE A 253 -3.85 -10.74 2.95
CA PHE A 253 -3.26 -11.91 3.60
C PHE A 253 -3.04 -11.56 5.07
N GLY A 254 -3.62 -12.33 6.00
CA GLY A 254 -3.56 -11.97 7.43
C GLY A 254 -4.03 -13.07 8.38
N ASP A 255 -3.85 -12.83 9.67
CA ASP A 255 -4.20 -13.76 10.76
C ASP A 255 -5.59 -13.43 11.36
N PRO A 256 -6.50 -14.41 11.50
CA PRO A 256 -7.83 -14.20 12.11
C PRO A 256 -7.79 -13.69 13.55
N MET A 257 -6.75 -14.00 14.32
CA MET A 257 -6.63 -13.53 15.72
C MET A 257 -6.27 -12.05 15.82
N GLN A 258 -5.75 -11.45 14.74
CA GLN A 258 -5.26 -10.08 14.72
C GLN A 258 -6.19 -9.27 13.79
N ARG A 259 -7.32 -8.83 14.36
CA ARG A 259 -8.42 -8.04 13.78
C ARG A 259 -8.13 -7.41 12.41
N ILE A 260 -8.75 -7.98 11.38
CA ILE A 260 -9.06 -7.23 10.16
C ILE A 260 -10.35 -6.45 10.45
N TYR A 261 -10.34 -5.15 10.17
CA TYR A 261 -11.51 -4.27 10.32
C TYR A 261 -12.64 -4.76 9.42
N LEU A 262 -13.44 -5.67 9.98
CA LEU A 262 -14.74 -6.09 9.47
C LEU A 262 -15.73 -5.02 9.89
N THR A 263 -15.88 -4.03 9.03
CA THR A 263 -17.13 -3.30 8.87
C THR A 263 -17.33 -3.06 7.39
#